data_AF-A0A2E5SH25-F1
#
_entry.id   AF-A0A2E5SH25-F1
#
_cell.length_a   1.000
_cell.length_b   1.000
_cell.length_c   1.000
_cell.angle_alpha   90.00
_cell.angle_beta   90.00
_cell.angle_gamma   90.00
#
_symmetry.space_group_name_H-M   'P 1'
#
loop_
_entity.id
_entity.type
_entity.pdbx_description
1 polymer ?
#
loop_
_entity_poly.entity_id
_entity_poly.type
_entity_poly.pdbx_seq_one_letter_code
_entity_poly.pdbx_strand_id
1 'polypeptide(L)'
;MKKILLITTLIGFIFANTGMLTSKEEPGMGAWLSYEIATLDSDVEDFKGDFNIGFDYMTTIGLEVALNMGETNSKAWKGLELTYHYKMEKWNVGLSWSRDLFDDFEENDEDKLWFTGYSNNTLYGGFGGLSVNGNDFEFDLIQVGKIWTFEMGTSIGISYEASFGSDAGIDKGILAVDLGYTF
;
A
#
# COMPACT_ATOMS: atom_id res chain seq x y z
N MET A 1 -12.71 5.16 31.74
CA MET A 1 -11.43 5.80 31.34
C MET A 1 -11.54 5.99 29.84
N LYS A 2 -11.82 7.21 29.38
CA LYS A 2 -10.79 8.22 29.05
C LYS A 2 -10.00 7.79 27.81
N LYS A 3 -10.42 8.41 26.70
CA LYS A 3 -9.59 8.87 25.58
C LYS A 3 -9.08 7.75 24.66
N ILE A 4 -9.48 7.89 23.39
CA ILE A 4 -8.56 7.87 22.25
C ILE A 4 -7.61 6.67 22.29
N LEU A 5 -7.90 5.60 21.56
CA LEU A 5 -6.87 4.89 20.80
C LEU A 5 -7.49 3.80 19.92
N LEU A 6 -7.24 3.92 18.63
CA LEU A 6 -6.85 2.82 17.75
C LEU A 6 -7.97 1.80 17.47
N ILE A 7 -9.02 2.12 16.68
CA ILE A 7 -9.08 1.95 15.20
C ILE A 7 -8.09 0.90 14.73
N THR A 8 -8.59 -0.25 14.22
CA THR A 8 -7.99 -1.11 13.16
C THR A 8 -8.44 -2.61 13.09
N THR A 9 -8.41 -3.28 11.88
CA THR A 9 -8.31 -4.74 11.49
C THR A 9 -8.39 -5.18 9.96
N LEU A 10 -7.36 -5.16 9.06
CA LEU A 10 -7.11 -6.03 7.82
C LEU A 10 -7.02 -5.54 6.32
N ILE A 11 -5.84 -5.83 5.72
CA ILE A 11 -5.26 -5.85 4.34
C ILE A 11 -5.56 -4.76 3.28
N GLY A 12 -4.50 -4.09 2.81
CA GLY A 12 -4.58 -3.39 1.54
C GLY A 12 -3.24 -2.80 1.12
N PHE A 13 -3.21 -2.25 -0.08
CA PHE A 13 -1.96 -1.79 -0.67
C PHE A 13 -1.83 -0.27 -0.55
N ILE A 14 -0.83 0.22 0.20
CA ILE A 14 -0.12 1.44 -0.18
C ILE A 14 1.33 1.05 -0.44
N PHE A 15 1.62 0.51 -1.61
CA PHE A 15 3.02 0.51 -2.03
C PHE A 15 3.51 1.94 -2.17
N ALA A 16 4.81 2.12 -1.97
CA ALA A 16 5.47 3.26 -2.56
C ALA A 16 5.13 3.28 -4.06
N ASN A 17 4.59 4.40 -4.54
CA ASN A 17 4.16 4.52 -5.92
C ASN A 17 4.76 5.78 -6.56
N THR A 18 4.78 5.81 -7.89
CA THR A 18 5.42 6.91 -8.63
C THR A 18 4.76 8.25 -8.39
N GLY A 19 3.46 8.26 -8.13
CA GLY A 19 2.69 9.43 -7.74
C GLY A 19 3.23 10.09 -6.47
N MET A 20 3.85 9.36 -5.55
CA MET A 20 4.49 9.94 -4.37
C MET A 20 5.80 10.66 -4.66
N LEU A 21 6.52 10.24 -5.72
CA LEU A 21 7.85 10.74 -6.06
C LEU A 21 7.86 11.77 -7.20
N THR A 22 6.84 11.76 -8.04
CA THR A 22 6.73 12.65 -9.20
C THR A 22 6.34 14.05 -8.76
N SER A 23 6.64 15.09 -9.53
CA SER A 23 6.19 16.45 -9.22
C SER A 23 4.68 16.63 -9.46
N LYS A 24 4.09 17.77 -9.06
CA LYS A 24 2.64 18.05 -9.19
C LYS A 24 2.13 18.16 -10.62
N GLU A 25 2.99 18.49 -11.56
CA GLU A 25 2.61 18.84 -12.94
C GLU A 25 3.38 18.02 -13.96
N GLU A 26 4.03 16.95 -13.52
CA GLU A 26 4.82 16.06 -14.36
C GLU A 26 4.12 14.71 -14.43
N PRO A 27 4.10 14.07 -15.60
CA PRO A 27 3.80 12.65 -15.66
C PRO A 27 5.01 11.86 -15.14
N GLY A 28 4.79 10.64 -14.69
CA GLY A 28 5.86 9.75 -14.26
C GLY A 28 5.43 8.30 -14.42
N MET A 29 6.39 7.45 -14.75
CA MET A 29 6.22 6.00 -14.71
C MET A 29 7.14 5.40 -13.67
N GLY A 30 6.74 4.27 -13.09
CA GLY A 30 7.65 3.53 -12.26
C GLY A 30 7.41 2.04 -12.23
N ALA A 31 8.45 1.36 -11.78
CA ALA A 31 8.44 -0.05 -11.45
C ALA A 31 8.87 -0.20 -10.00
N TRP A 32 8.10 -1.00 -9.26
CA TRP A 32 8.25 -1.19 -7.82
C TRP A 32 8.33 -2.67 -7.49
N LEU A 33 9.17 -3.00 -6.51
CA LEU A 33 9.26 -4.31 -5.88
C LEU A 33 9.22 -4.09 -4.38
N SER A 34 8.21 -4.63 -3.71
CA SER A 34 8.16 -4.72 -2.26
C SER A 34 8.39 -6.17 -1.86
N TYR A 35 9.29 -6.39 -0.90
CA TYR A 35 9.56 -7.71 -0.34
C TYR A 35 9.37 -7.68 1.16
N GLU A 36 8.49 -8.54 1.66
CA GLU A 36 8.32 -8.73 3.09
C GLU A 36 9.58 -9.38 3.66
N ILE A 37 10.09 -8.82 4.74
CA ILE A 37 11.34 -9.30 5.39
C ILE A 37 11.11 -9.79 6.82
N ALA A 38 10.01 -9.41 7.43
CA ALA A 38 9.61 -9.92 8.74
C ALA A 38 8.11 -9.77 8.94
N THR A 39 7.53 -10.76 9.61
CA THR A 39 6.17 -10.70 10.13
C THR A 39 6.21 -10.76 11.66
N LEU A 40 5.49 -9.86 12.29
CA LEU A 40 5.18 -9.87 13.71
C LEU A 40 3.75 -10.40 13.84
N ASP A 41 3.63 -11.72 13.97
CA ASP A 41 2.38 -12.44 14.15
C ASP A 41 2.55 -13.32 15.40
N SER A 42 1.57 -13.32 16.30
CA SER A 42 1.65 -14.13 17.52
C SER A 42 1.41 -15.61 17.26
N ASP A 43 0.82 -15.96 16.12
CA ASP A 43 0.19 -17.26 15.88
C ASP A 43 0.80 -18.02 14.68
N VAL A 44 1.76 -17.43 13.96
CA VAL A 44 2.40 -18.03 12.77
C VAL A 44 3.90 -18.25 12.99
N GLU A 45 4.34 -19.51 13.07
CA GLU A 45 5.73 -19.90 13.33
C GLU A 45 6.64 -19.87 12.09
N ASP A 46 6.10 -19.85 10.87
CA ASP A 46 6.89 -19.93 9.62
C ASP A 46 6.68 -18.70 8.72
N PHE A 47 7.56 -17.70 8.88
CA PHE A 47 7.64 -16.59 7.93
C PHE A 47 8.07 -17.08 6.55
N LYS A 48 7.21 -16.87 5.55
CA LYS A 48 7.57 -16.93 4.13
C LYS A 48 7.51 -15.50 3.60
N GLY A 49 8.62 -15.03 3.03
CA GLY A 49 8.67 -13.69 2.46
C GLY A 49 7.81 -13.62 1.22
N ASP A 50 6.72 -12.86 1.33
CA ASP A 50 5.83 -12.51 0.24
C ASP A 50 6.43 -11.33 -0.56
N PHE A 51 6.12 -11.24 -1.84
CA PHE A 51 6.63 -10.17 -2.71
C PHE A 51 5.52 -9.59 -3.55
N ASN A 52 5.64 -8.30 -3.85
CA ASN A 52 4.72 -7.54 -4.67
C ASN A 52 5.49 -6.73 -5.70
N ILE A 53 5.05 -6.77 -6.94
CA ILE A 53 5.61 -6.03 -8.07
C ILE A 53 4.51 -5.10 -8.58
N GLY A 54 4.84 -3.82 -8.69
CA GLY A 54 3.94 -2.79 -9.20
C GLY A 54 4.52 -2.11 -10.43
N PHE A 55 3.67 -1.83 -11.41
CA PHE A 55 3.97 -0.90 -12.50
C PHE A 55 2.88 0.16 -12.51
N ASP A 56 3.28 1.42 -12.49
CA ASP A 56 2.34 2.52 -12.39
C ASP A 56 2.64 3.64 -13.40
N TYR A 57 1.63 4.46 -13.62
CA TYR A 57 1.73 5.67 -14.43
C TYR A 57 0.91 6.79 -13.79
N MET A 58 1.59 7.84 -13.35
CA MET A 58 0.99 9.08 -12.88
C MET A 58 0.84 10.06 -14.05
N THR A 59 -0.36 10.60 -14.21
CA THR A 59 -0.67 11.69 -15.14
C THR A 59 -0.35 13.06 -14.53
N THR A 60 -0.25 14.07 -15.39
CA THR A 60 -0.03 15.48 -14.98
C THR A 60 -1.16 16.06 -14.10
N ILE A 61 -2.34 15.45 -14.10
CA ILE A 61 -3.48 15.89 -13.28
C ILE A 61 -3.55 15.19 -11.92
N GLY A 62 -2.57 14.33 -11.61
CA GLY A 62 -2.51 13.58 -10.36
C GLY A 62 -3.28 12.27 -10.34
N LEU A 63 -3.84 11.83 -11.47
CA LEU A 63 -4.42 10.49 -11.57
C LEU A 63 -3.31 9.47 -11.86
N GLU A 64 -3.27 8.39 -11.10
CA GLU A 64 -2.36 7.26 -11.25
C GLU A 64 -3.14 5.98 -11.53
N VAL A 65 -2.59 5.14 -12.41
CA VAL A 65 -3.07 3.78 -12.66
C VAL A 65 -1.90 2.84 -12.41
N ALA A 66 -2.11 1.82 -11.57
CA ALA A 66 -1.11 0.82 -11.28
C ALA A 66 -1.62 -0.60 -11.53
N LEU A 67 -0.73 -1.45 -12.03
CA LEU A 67 -0.92 -2.89 -12.15
C LEU A 67 0.02 -3.54 -11.15
N ASN A 68 -0.57 -4.28 -10.22
CA ASN A 68 0.15 -4.96 -9.16
C ASN A 68 0.05 -6.46 -9.37
N MET A 69 1.09 -7.19 -8.97
CA MET A 69 1.07 -8.64 -8.88
C MET A 69 1.92 -9.06 -7.70
N GLY A 70 1.54 -10.13 -7.03
CA GLY A 70 2.32 -10.63 -5.91
C GLY A 70 2.00 -12.06 -5.58
N GLU A 71 2.70 -12.56 -4.57
CA GLU A 71 2.39 -13.83 -3.94
C GLU A 71 2.15 -13.55 -2.47
N THR A 72 0.98 -13.95 -1.97
CA THR A 72 0.64 -13.84 -0.54
C THR A 72 0.20 -15.20 -0.04
N ASN A 73 0.83 -15.70 1.03
CA ASN A 73 0.51 -17.03 1.60
C ASN A 73 0.47 -18.16 0.56
N SER A 74 1.38 -18.14 -0.43
CA SER A 74 1.43 -19.10 -1.55
C SER A 74 0.27 -19.04 -2.56
N LYS A 75 -0.52 -17.96 -2.57
CA LYS A 75 -1.46 -17.63 -3.65
C LYS A 75 -0.92 -16.45 -4.46
N ALA A 76 -0.76 -16.64 -5.76
CA ALA A 76 -0.40 -15.57 -6.68
C ALA A 76 -1.65 -14.72 -6.98
N TRP A 77 -1.51 -13.39 -6.90
CA TRP A 77 -2.59 -12.45 -7.18
C TRP A 77 -2.13 -11.40 -8.19
N LYS A 78 -3.11 -10.72 -8.79
CA LYS A 78 -2.91 -9.54 -9.62
C LYS A 78 -3.98 -8.52 -9.23
N GLY A 79 -3.64 -7.25 -9.25
CA GLY A 79 -4.59 -6.19 -8.96
C GLY A 79 -4.42 -4.97 -9.86
N LEU A 80 -5.49 -4.18 -9.89
CA LEU A 80 -5.52 -2.86 -10.48
C LEU A 80 -5.72 -1.84 -9.37
N GLU A 81 -4.94 -0.76 -9.39
CA GLU A 81 -5.11 0.37 -8.48
C GLU A 81 -5.28 1.67 -9.27
N LEU A 82 -6.19 2.50 -8.79
CA LEU A 82 -6.45 3.84 -9.27
C LEU A 82 -6.29 4.82 -8.12
N THR A 83 -5.38 5.77 -8.27
CA THR A 83 -5.07 6.72 -7.19
C THR A 83 -5.17 8.14 -7.67
N TYR A 84 -5.84 8.99 -6.89
CA TYR A 84 -5.83 10.44 -7.10
C TYR A 84 -4.94 11.12 -6.07
N HIS A 85 -3.89 11.79 -6.56
CA HIS A 85 -2.92 12.52 -5.78
C HIS A 85 -3.23 14.01 -5.78
N TYR A 86 -3.58 14.55 -4.62
CA TYR A 86 -3.64 16.00 -4.40
C TYR A 86 -2.34 16.50 -3.77
N LYS A 87 -1.52 17.19 -4.57
CA LYS A 87 -0.20 17.67 -4.13
C LYS A 87 -0.21 19.13 -3.66
N MET A 88 0.38 19.37 -2.49
CA MET A 88 0.57 20.69 -1.90
C MET A 88 2.08 20.95 -1.70
N GLU A 89 2.45 22.13 -1.21
CA GLU A 89 3.87 22.51 -1.11
C GLU A 89 4.71 21.61 -0.19
N LYS A 90 4.11 21.02 0.84
CA LYS A 90 4.84 20.25 1.87
C LYS A 90 4.27 18.86 2.12
N TRP A 91 2.96 18.75 1.99
CA TRP A 91 2.19 17.54 2.25
C TRP A 91 1.32 17.28 1.04
N ASN A 92 1.14 16.01 0.74
CA ASN A 92 0.34 15.53 -0.34
C ASN A 92 -0.61 14.48 0.24
N VAL A 93 -1.75 14.31 -0.42
CA VAL A 93 -2.71 13.27 -0.05
C VAL A 93 -3.07 12.44 -1.27
N GLY A 94 -3.35 11.17 -1.05
CA GLY A 94 -3.79 10.20 -2.05
C GLY A 94 -5.12 9.60 -1.61
N LEU A 95 -6.03 9.43 -2.58
CA LEU A 95 -7.19 8.56 -2.45
C LEU A 95 -7.05 7.44 -3.47
N SER A 96 -6.90 6.21 -3.01
CA SER A 96 -6.76 5.05 -3.87
C SER A 96 -7.96 4.12 -3.78
N TRP A 97 -8.29 3.51 -4.90
CA TRP A 97 -9.12 2.32 -4.98
C TRP A 97 -8.29 1.22 -5.64
N SER A 98 -8.27 0.03 -5.04
CA SER A 98 -7.60 -1.14 -5.62
C SER A 98 -8.55 -2.32 -5.68
N ARG A 99 -8.38 -3.16 -6.70
CA ARG A 99 -9.15 -4.39 -6.89
C ARG A 99 -8.23 -5.55 -7.22
N ASP A 100 -8.45 -6.68 -6.55
CA ASP A 100 -7.81 -7.94 -6.91
C ASP A 100 -8.58 -8.58 -8.10
N LEU A 101 -7.86 -8.94 -9.17
CA LEU A 101 -8.42 -9.23 -10.49
C LEU A 101 -8.47 -10.73 -10.84
N PHE A 102 -7.90 -11.62 -10.02
CA PHE A 102 -7.86 -13.06 -10.30
C PHE A 102 -7.73 -13.88 -9.01
N ASP A 103 -8.84 -14.39 -8.47
CA ASP A 103 -8.84 -15.64 -7.71
C ASP A 103 -9.72 -16.64 -8.47
N ASP A 104 -9.16 -17.29 -9.50
CA ASP A 104 -9.88 -18.19 -10.44
C ASP A 104 -10.44 -19.47 -9.77
N PHE A 105 -10.50 -19.55 -8.43
CA PHE A 105 -11.07 -20.70 -7.71
C PHE A 105 -12.01 -20.36 -6.55
N GLU A 106 -12.07 -19.12 -6.06
CA GLU A 106 -12.94 -18.71 -4.95
C GLU A 106 -13.50 -17.30 -5.24
N GLU A 107 -14.82 -17.14 -5.30
CA GLU A 107 -15.58 -15.99 -5.86
C GLU A 107 -15.43 -14.62 -5.14
N ASN A 108 -14.29 -14.31 -4.54
CA ASN A 108 -14.13 -13.07 -3.77
C ASN A 108 -13.16 -12.11 -4.47
N ASP A 109 -13.67 -11.38 -5.46
CA ASP A 109 -13.02 -10.13 -5.88
C ASP A 109 -13.04 -9.17 -4.68
N GLU A 110 -11.87 -8.77 -4.19
CA GLU A 110 -11.74 -7.85 -3.07
C GLU A 110 -11.46 -6.43 -3.57
N ASP A 111 -12.29 -5.48 -3.12
CA ASP A 111 -12.09 -4.05 -3.36
C ASP A 111 -11.52 -3.41 -2.08
N LYS A 112 -10.52 -2.53 -2.24
CA LYS A 112 -9.86 -1.82 -1.13
C LYS A 112 -9.86 -0.33 -1.39
N LEU A 113 -10.02 0.46 -0.33
CA LEU A 113 -9.97 1.92 -0.39
C LEU A 113 -8.89 2.45 0.55
N TRP A 114 -8.09 3.41 0.09
CA TRP A 114 -6.96 3.94 0.84
C TRP A 114 -6.94 5.46 0.90
N PHE A 115 -6.60 5.98 2.07
CA PHE A 115 -6.31 7.38 2.31
C PHE A 115 -4.85 7.51 2.75
N THR A 116 -4.04 8.13 1.91
CA THR A 116 -2.60 8.24 2.12
C THR A 116 -2.20 9.69 2.31
N GLY A 117 -1.37 9.98 3.30
CA GLY A 117 -0.67 11.24 3.47
C GLY A 117 0.83 11.05 3.28
N TYR A 118 1.48 11.92 2.53
CA TYR A 118 2.93 11.85 2.31
C TYR A 118 3.55 13.22 2.22
N SER A 119 4.85 13.30 2.48
CA SER A 119 5.63 14.53 2.40
C SER A 119 6.64 14.46 1.27
N ASN A 120 7.20 15.61 0.89
CA ASN A 120 8.27 15.68 -0.11
C ASN A 120 9.57 15.00 0.34
N ASN A 121 9.72 14.72 1.63
CA ASN A 121 10.83 13.94 2.18
C ASN A 121 10.52 12.45 2.22
N THR A 122 9.53 12.01 1.43
CA THR A 122 9.23 10.61 1.16
C THR A 122 8.89 9.79 2.40
N LEU A 123 8.55 10.46 3.50
CA LEU A 123 7.80 9.90 4.63
C LEU A 123 6.32 9.85 4.23
N TYR A 124 5.71 8.70 4.44
CA TYR A 124 4.31 8.48 4.15
C TYR A 124 3.63 7.65 5.23
N GLY A 125 2.31 7.77 5.27
CA GLY A 125 1.46 6.84 5.95
C GLY A 125 0.02 7.00 5.52
N GLY A 126 -0.75 5.96 5.70
CA GLY A 126 -2.15 5.96 5.32
C GLY A 126 -2.95 4.95 6.11
N PHE A 127 -4.26 5.04 5.94
CA PHE A 127 -5.20 4.08 6.47
C PHE A 127 -6.08 3.60 5.33
N GLY A 128 -6.34 2.30 5.35
CA GLY A 128 -7.04 1.60 4.29
C GLY A 128 -8.14 0.73 4.84
N GLY A 129 -8.96 0.22 3.95
CA GLY A 129 -10.01 -0.71 4.31
C GLY A 129 -10.47 -1.60 3.17
N LEU A 130 -10.84 -2.82 3.52
CA LEU A 130 -11.40 -3.82 2.62
C LEU A 130 -12.92 -3.77 2.57
N SER A 131 -13.45 -4.13 1.41
CA SER A 131 -14.83 -4.58 1.27
C SER A 131 -14.82 -6.04 0.83
N VAL A 132 -15.18 -6.94 1.74
CA VAL A 132 -15.46 -8.36 1.41
C VAL A 132 -16.94 -8.48 1.04
N ASN A 133 -17.23 -8.85 -0.21
CA ASN A 133 -18.58 -9.14 -0.71
C ASN A 133 -19.59 -7.97 -0.71
N GLY A 134 -19.10 -6.74 -0.82
CA GLY A 134 -19.88 -5.58 -1.31
C GLY A 134 -20.88 -4.95 -0.34
N ASN A 135 -20.87 -5.33 0.94
CA ASN A 135 -21.85 -4.80 1.90
C ASN A 135 -21.27 -3.80 2.92
N ASP A 136 -20.02 -3.93 3.35
CA ASP A 136 -19.41 -3.02 4.31
C ASP A 136 -17.90 -2.83 4.05
N PHE A 137 -17.43 -1.57 4.08
CA PHE A 137 -16.01 -1.23 4.11
C PHE A 137 -15.55 -1.08 5.56
N GLU A 138 -14.51 -1.81 5.95
CA GLU A 138 -13.90 -1.69 7.27
C GLU A 138 -12.53 -1.02 7.13
N PHE A 139 -12.31 0.14 7.77
CA PHE A 139 -11.00 0.81 7.78
C PHE A 139 -10.14 0.31 8.91
N ASP A 140 -9.15 -0.47 8.52
CA ASP A 140 -8.72 -1.55 9.36
C ASP A 140 -7.20 -1.78 9.23
N LEU A 141 -6.55 -0.96 8.42
CA LEU A 141 -5.12 -0.96 8.16
C LEU A 141 -4.49 0.37 8.46
N ILE A 142 -3.23 0.29 8.89
CA ILE A 142 -2.35 1.43 8.91
C ILE A 142 -1.03 1.02 8.28
N GLN A 143 -0.55 1.87 7.38
CA GLN A 143 0.79 1.74 6.84
C GLN A 143 1.57 3.01 7.11
N VAL A 144 2.84 2.86 7.44
CA VAL A 144 3.80 3.95 7.52
C VAL A 144 5.10 3.53 6.85
N GLY A 145 5.75 4.46 6.20
CA GLY A 145 7.00 4.15 5.54
C GLY A 145 7.84 5.36 5.23
N LYS A 146 9.06 5.07 4.81
CA LYS A 146 10.00 6.05 4.30
C LYS A 146 10.68 5.52 3.06
N ILE A 147 10.66 6.32 2.01
CA ILE A 147 11.42 6.07 0.78
C ILE A 147 12.61 7.03 0.78
N TRP A 148 13.70 6.63 0.14
CA TRP A 148 14.86 7.45 -0.19
C TRP A 148 15.06 7.34 -1.69
N THR A 149 15.09 8.48 -2.37
CA THR A 149 15.33 8.54 -3.80
C THR A 149 16.77 8.98 -4.05
N PHE A 150 17.40 8.31 -5.01
CA PHE A 150 18.76 8.53 -5.42
C PHE A 150 18.79 9.20 -6.80
N GLU A 151 19.96 9.73 -7.16
CA GLU A 151 20.21 10.21 -8.50
C GLU A 151 19.90 9.08 -9.51
N MET A 152 19.35 9.43 -10.68
CA MET A 152 18.91 8.48 -11.73
C MET A 152 17.58 7.75 -11.46
N GLY A 153 16.73 8.22 -10.54
CA GLY A 153 15.35 7.72 -10.39
C GLY A 153 15.21 6.42 -9.57
N THR A 154 16.33 5.85 -9.09
CA THR A 154 16.29 4.70 -8.19
C THR A 154 15.79 5.11 -6.81
N SER A 155 14.99 4.26 -6.17
CA SER A 155 14.47 4.46 -4.83
C SER A 155 14.59 3.20 -3.98
N ILE A 156 14.82 3.40 -2.68
CA ILE A 156 14.79 2.33 -1.67
C ILE A 156 13.89 2.82 -0.55
N GLY A 157 13.05 1.95 0.01
CA GLY A 157 12.17 2.27 1.11
C GLY A 157 12.10 1.17 2.15
N ILE A 158 11.62 1.55 3.32
CA ILE A 158 11.19 0.63 4.37
C ILE A 158 9.79 1.03 4.76
N SER A 159 8.92 0.05 4.88
CA SER A 159 7.54 0.24 5.29
C SER A 159 7.14 -0.76 6.35
N TYR A 160 6.24 -0.31 7.20
CA TYR A 160 5.60 -1.12 8.21
C TYR A 160 4.10 -1.00 8.01
N GLU A 161 3.47 -2.14 7.78
CA GLU A 161 2.03 -2.29 7.78
C GLU A 161 1.60 -2.97 9.06
N ALA A 162 0.50 -2.52 9.63
CA ALA A 162 -0.20 -3.22 10.70
C ALA A 162 -1.63 -3.49 10.25
N SER A 163 -1.99 -4.77 10.29
CA SER A 163 -3.38 -5.19 10.45
C SER A 163 -3.64 -5.46 11.92
N PHE A 164 -4.90 -5.50 12.25
CA PHE A 164 -5.33 -5.63 13.63
C PHE A 164 -6.47 -6.64 13.67
N GLY A 165 -6.92 -7.02 14.86
CA GLY A 165 -7.93 -8.06 15.05
C GLY A 165 -9.20 -7.50 15.69
N SER A 166 -10.34 -8.20 15.52
CA SER A 166 -11.63 -7.84 16.13
C SER A 166 -11.55 -7.70 17.66
N ASP A 167 -10.55 -8.32 18.29
CA ASP A 167 -10.21 -8.21 19.71
C ASP A 167 -9.03 -7.24 19.97
N ALA A 168 -9.17 -5.98 19.57
CA ALA A 168 -8.47 -4.77 20.09
C ALA A 168 -6.92 -4.77 20.15
N GLY A 169 -6.23 -5.61 19.38
CA GLY A 169 -4.77 -5.68 19.29
C GLY A 169 -4.24 -5.62 17.86
N ILE A 170 -2.93 -5.38 17.70
CA ILE A 170 -2.22 -5.68 16.44
C ILE A 170 -2.27 -7.20 16.29
N ASP A 171 -2.82 -7.65 15.18
CA ASP A 171 -2.97 -9.06 14.83
C ASP A 171 -1.76 -9.50 14.00
N LYS A 172 -1.40 -8.68 12.99
CA LYS A 172 -0.22 -8.89 12.15
C LYS A 172 0.50 -7.58 11.89
N GLY A 173 1.81 -7.58 12.08
CA GLY A 173 2.71 -6.53 11.62
C GLY A 173 3.59 -7.05 10.48
N ILE A 174 3.73 -6.29 9.41
CA ILE A 174 4.58 -6.66 8.26
C ILE A 174 5.62 -5.58 8.07
N LEU A 175 6.89 -5.97 8.08
CA LEU A 175 8.01 -5.11 7.69
C LEU A 175 8.43 -5.47 6.28
N ALA A 176 8.47 -4.49 5.40
CA ALA A 176 8.86 -4.67 4.01
C ALA A 176 10.01 -3.73 3.61
N VAL A 177 10.76 -4.18 2.60
CA VAL A 177 11.73 -3.37 1.86
C VAL A 177 11.15 -3.07 0.50
N ASP A 178 11.09 -1.79 0.17
CA ASP A 178 10.58 -1.29 -1.10
C ASP A 178 11.77 -0.90 -2.00
N LEU A 179 11.76 -1.33 -3.25
CA LEU A 179 12.71 -0.94 -4.28
C LEU A 179 11.92 -0.35 -5.45
N GLY A 180 12.35 0.80 -5.94
CA GLY A 180 11.65 1.52 -6.98
C GLY A 180 12.58 2.07 -8.03
N TYR A 181 12.06 2.26 -9.23
CA TYR A 181 12.70 3.04 -10.28
C TYR A 181 11.66 3.88 -10.99
N THR A 182 11.84 5.21 -10.98
CA THR A 182 10.97 6.18 -11.66
C THR A 182 11.65 6.75 -12.92
N PHE A 183 10.89 6.91 -14.00
CA PHE A 183 11.37 7.40 -15.30
C PHE A 183 10.30 8.13 -16.12
#